data_AF-A0A2K1IXM4-F1
#
_entry.id   AF-A0A2K1IXM4-F1
#
_cell.length_a   1.000
_cell.length_b   1.000
_cell.length_c   1.000
_cell.angle_alpha   90.00
_cell.angle_beta   90.00
_cell.angle_gamma   90.00
#
_symmetry.space_group_name_H-M   'P 1'
#
loop_
_entity.id
_entity.type
_entity.pdbx_description
1 polymer ?
#
loop_
_entity_poly.entity_id
_entity_poly.type
_entity_poly.pdbx_seq_one_letter_code
_entity_poly.pdbx_strand_id
1 'polypeptide(L)'
;MNSGRLMLKAPPPSEVEAATTIQAHWRGFMVRRTRPLEKLQIIYEVRQGLKDHMRVLAEPAQYESLCSDPKQRLRWSECAMALLLRLDSVQGAHADVRDIRKLVTKEVIAFQEIIDSTSKDASSDVIRRALKSTLAMYLA
;
A
#
# COMPACT_ATOMS: atom_id res chain seq x y z
N MET A 1 3.44 28.55 -59.48
CA MET A 1 2.85 27.28 -59.00
C MET A 1 2.97 27.23 -57.49
N ASN A 2 1.93 27.62 -56.75
CA ASN A 2 1.90 27.40 -55.31
C ASN A 2 0.44 27.06 -54.96
N SER A 3 0.10 25.78 -55.09
CA SER A 3 -1.21 25.26 -54.72
C SER A 3 -1.33 25.32 -53.20
N GLY A 4 -1.80 26.46 -52.71
CA GLY A 4 -2.22 26.62 -51.33
C GLY A 4 -3.32 25.61 -51.04
N ARG A 5 -2.94 24.53 -50.34
CA ARG A 5 -3.85 23.54 -49.80
C ARG A 5 -4.74 24.27 -48.80
N LEU A 6 -5.89 24.78 -49.25
CA LEU A 6 -6.96 25.26 -48.39
C LEU A 6 -7.30 24.12 -47.44
N MET A 7 -6.87 24.23 -46.19
CA MET A 7 -7.30 23.33 -45.13
C MET A 7 -8.77 23.61 -44.89
N LEU A 8 -9.62 22.92 -45.65
CA LEU A 8 -11.06 22.87 -45.42
C LEU A 8 -11.25 22.38 -43.98
N LYS A 9 -11.71 23.30 -43.11
CA LYS A 9 -12.03 23.01 -41.72
C LYS A 9 -13.05 21.87 -41.72
N ALA A 10 -12.74 20.79 -41.01
CA ALA A 10 -13.63 19.63 -40.94
C ALA A 10 -15.04 20.08 -40.51
N PRO A 11 -16.11 19.48 -41.08
CA PRO A 11 -17.46 19.82 -40.68
C PRO A 11 -17.63 19.61 -39.18
N PRO A 12 -18.44 20.44 -38.51
CA PRO A 12 -18.68 20.28 -37.08
C PRO A 12 -19.24 18.88 -36.82
N PRO A 13 -18.82 18.22 -35.73
CA PRO A 13 -19.32 16.90 -35.39
C PRO A 13 -20.83 16.95 -35.21
N SER A 14 -21.51 15.87 -35.58
CA SER A 14 -22.92 15.69 -35.23
C SER A 14 -23.11 15.75 -33.71
N GLU A 15 -24.31 16.08 -33.25
CA GLU A 15 -24.61 16.13 -31.82
C GLU A 15 -24.26 14.81 -31.10
N VAL A 16 -24.52 13.68 -31.78
CA VAL A 16 -24.20 12.34 -31.27
C VAL A 16 -22.68 12.13 -31.16
N GLU A 17 -21.90 12.52 -32.17
CA GLU A 17 -20.44 12.42 -32.13
C GLU A 17 -19.83 13.33 -31.05
N ALA A 18 -20.34 14.56 -30.93
CA ALA A 18 -19.92 15.50 -29.91
C ALA A 18 -20.22 14.96 -28.50
N ALA A 19 -21.45 14.49 -28.27
CA ALA A 19 -21.85 13.89 -27.00
C ALA A 19 -21.02 12.64 -26.66
N THR A 20 -20.78 11.75 -27.64
CA THR A 20 -19.98 10.54 -27.46
C THR A 20 -18.55 10.88 -27.05
N THR A 21 -17.95 11.90 -27.70
CA THR A 21 -16.61 12.38 -27.38
C THR A 21 -16.55 12.92 -25.94
N ILE A 22 -17.47 13.81 -25.56
CA ILE A 22 -17.54 14.37 -24.20
C ILE A 22 -17.68 13.25 -23.17
N GLN A 23 -18.60 12.32 -23.39
CA GLN A 23 -18.83 11.20 -22.47
C GLN A 23 -17.62 10.27 -22.36
N ALA A 24 -16.94 9.97 -23.46
CA ALA A 24 -15.74 9.14 -23.46
C ALA A 24 -14.62 9.81 -22.64
N HIS A 25 -14.39 11.11 -22.85
CA HIS A 25 -13.42 11.88 -22.07
C HIS A 25 -13.77 11.93 -20.59
N TRP A 26 -15.04 12.15 -20.25
CA TRP A 26 -15.52 12.16 -18.87
C TRP A 26 -15.33 10.81 -18.17
N ARG A 27 -15.76 9.70 -18.81
CA ARG A 27 -15.57 8.34 -18.27
C ARG A 27 -14.09 8.03 -18.05
N GLY A 28 -13.23 8.39 -19.01
CA GLY A 28 -11.78 8.25 -18.87
C GLY A 28 -11.21 9.08 -17.71
N PHE A 29 -11.68 10.32 -17.54
CA PHE A 29 -11.27 11.18 -16.44
C PHE A 29 -11.66 10.59 -15.09
N MET A 30 -12.90 10.12 -14.94
CA MET A 30 -13.38 9.49 -13.72
C MET A 30 -12.50 8.29 -13.34
N VAL A 31 -12.23 7.39 -14.27
CA VAL A 31 -11.38 6.21 -14.03
C VAL A 31 -9.97 6.59 -13.57
N ARG A 32 -9.36 7.60 -14.21
CA ARG A 32 -8.02 8.09 -13.81
C ARG A 32 -8.01 8.72 -12.43
N ARG A 33 -9.13 9.32 -12.01
CA ARG A 33 -9.29 9.93 -10.69
C ARG A 33 -9.58 8.90 -9.61
N THR A 34 -10.42 7.89 -9.87
CA THR A 34 -10.87 6.94 -8.84
C THR A 34 -9.90 5.79 -8.61
N ARG A 35 -9.32 5.21 -9.67
CA ARG A 35 -8.42 4.04 -9.53
C ARG A 35 -7.22 4.27 -8.61
N PRO A 36 -6.53 5.43 -8.61
CA PRO A 36 -5.47 5.69 -7.64
C PRO A 36 -5.98 5.72 -6.20
N LEU A 37 -7.19 6.25 -5.96
CA LEU A 37 -7.78 6.32 -4.62
C LEU A 37 -8.15 4.93 -4.09
N GLU A 38 -8.74 4.08 -4.92
CA GLU A 38 -9.02 2.68 -4.57
C GLU A 38 -7.73 1.94 -4.16
N LYS A 39 -6.63 2.17 -4.89
CA LYS A 39 -5.33 1.60 -4.55
C LYS A 39 -4.75 2.15 -3.24
N LEU A 40 -4.89 3.45 -3.01
CA LEU A 40 -4.49 4.07 -1.75
C LEU A 40 -5.29 3.54 -0.57
N GLN A 41 -6.58 3.26 -0.76
CA GLN A 41 -7.42 2.63 0.24
C GLN A 41 -6.90 1.24 0.62
N ILE A 42 -6.53 0.40 -0.36
CA ILE A 42 -5.93 -0.91 -0.08
C ILE A 42 -4.63 -0.75 0.73
N ILE A 43 -3.75 0.18 0.35
CA ILE A 43 -2.49 0.42 1.07
C ILE A 43 -2.76 0.91 2.49
N TYR A 44 -3.77 1.78 2.66
CA TYR A 44 -4.20 2.26 3.97
C TYR A 44 -4.70 1.13 4.86
N GLU A 45 -5.55 0.24 4.34
CA GLU A 45 -6.05 -0.93 5.08
C GLU A 45 -4.92 -1.87 5.49
N VAL A 46 -3.93 -2.10 4.62
CA VAL A 46 -2.73 -2.89 4.97
C VAL A 46 -1.97 -2.23 6.12
N ARG A 47 -1.76 -0.91 6.04
CA ARG A 47 -1.04 -0.18 7.09
C ARG A 47 -1.77 -0.19 8.42
N GLN A 48 -3.10 -0.13 8.41
CA GLN A 48 -3.91 -0.30 9.63
C GLN A 48 -3.78 -1.72 10.20
N GLY A 49 -3.88 -2.74 9.35
CA GLY A 49 -3.66 -4.12 9.79
C GLY A 49 -2.27 -4.32 10.41
N LEU A 50 -1.22 -3.72 9.83
CA LEU A 50 0.11 -3.71 10.43
C LEU A 50 0.12 -3.08 11.82
N LYS A 51 -0.50 -1.91 12.00
CA LYS A 51 -0.60 -1.22 13.30
C LYS A 51 -1.31 -2.08 14.33
N ASP A 52 -2.41 -2.73 13.97
CA ASP A 52 -3.17 -3.61 14.86
C ASP A 52 -2.33 -4.81 15.27
N HIS A 53 -1.64 -5.45 14.32
CA HIS A 53 -0.71 -6.54 14.59
C HIS A 53 0.42 -6.13 15.54
N MET A 54 1.03 -4.97 15.30
CA MET A 54 2.06 -4.44 16.19
C MET A 54 1.53 -4.16 17.59
N ARG A 55 0.32 -3.58 17.70
CA ARG A 55 -0.32 -3.29 18.99
C ARG A 55 -0.57 -4.56 19.79
N VAL A 56 -1.10 -5.60 19.14
CA VAL A 56 -1.30 -6.91 19.79
C VAL A 56 0.04 -7.50 20.19
N LEU A 57 1.05 -7.46 19.33
CA LEU A 57 2.38 -7.99 19.64
C LEU A 57 3.08 -7.23 20.79
N ALA A 58 2.73 -5.97 21.02
CA ALA A 58 3.27 -5.19 22.13
C ALA A 58 2.76 -5.65 23.51
N GLU A 59 1.69 -6.44 23.56
CA GLU A 59 1.20 -7.03 24.80
C GLU A 59 2.23 -8.04 25.34
N PRO A 60 2.60 -7.98 26.64
CA PRO A 60 3.65 -8.83 27.21
C PRO A 60 3.42 -10.33 26.96
N ALA A 61 2.19 -10.80 27.13
CA ALA A 61 1.84 -12.20 26.92
C ALA A 61 2.03 -12.65 25.46
N GLN A 62 1.65 -11.81 24.49
CA GLN A 62 1.82 -12.12 23.06
C GLN A 62 3.29 -12.13 22.68
N TYR A 63 4.06 -11.17 23.18
CA TYR A 63 5.50 -11.08 22.95
C TYR A 63 6.26 -12.27 23.56
N GLU A 64 5.92 -12.67 24.79
CA GLU A 64 6.53 -13.84 25.45
C GLU A 64 6.19 -15.14 24.71
N SER A 65 4.95 -15.26 24.22
CA SER A 65 4.51 -16.38 23.39
C SER A 65 5.27 -16.43 22.06
N LEU A 66 5.47 -15.28 21.40
CA LEU A 66 6.28 -15.15 20.18
C LEU A 66 7.72 -15.64 20.42
N CYS A 67 8.33 -15.24 21.54
CA CYS A 67 9.71 -15.61 21.85
C CYS A 67 9.86 -17.11 22.14
N SER A 68 8.90 -17.70 22.85
CA SER A 68 9.01 -19.05 23.41
C SER A 68 8.48 -20.16 22.48
N ASP A 69 7.52 -19.86 21.61
CA ASP A 69 6.88 -20.86 20.73
C ASP A 69 7.21 -20.60 19.24
N PRO A 70 8.02 -21.47 18.59
CA PRO A 70 8.31 -21.39 17.16
C PRO A 70 7.05 -21.38 16.27
N LYS A 71 5.96 -22.03 16.69
CA LYS A 71 4.69 -22.03 15.93
C LYS A 71 4.03 -20.66 15.95
N GLN A 72 4.09 -19.95 17.08
CA GLN A 72 3.56 -18.59 17.17
C GLN A 72 4.41 -17.64 16.34
N ARG A 73 5.73 -17.81 16.38
CA ARG A 73 6.65 -17.07 15.51
C ARG A 73 6.30 -17.23 14.03
N LEU A 74 6.09 -18.47 13.58
CA LEU A 74 5.67 -18.74 12.20
C LEU A 74 4.34 -18.04 11.86
N ARG A 75 3.34 -18.10 12.74
CA ARG A 75 2.05 -17.41 12.53
C ARG A 75 2.22 -15.90 12.34
N TRP A 76 3.06 -15.27 13.15
CA TRP A 76 3.34 -13.83 13.01
C TRP A 76 4.07 -13.52 11.70
N SER A 77 5.04 -14.35 11.29
CA SER A 77 5.69 -14.24 9.99
C SER A 77 4.69 -14.39 8.82
N GLU A 78 3.75 -15.33 8.92
CA GLU A 78 2.67 -15.53 7.93
C GLU A 78 1.73 -14.31 7.87
N CYS A 79 1.35 -13.72 9.00
CA CYS A 79 0.56 -12.49 9.04
C CYS A 79 1.28 -11.35 8.30
N ALA A 80 2.57 -11.15 8.57
CA ALA A 80 3.36 -10.14 7.89
C ALA A 80 3.45 -10.40 6.37
N MET A 81 3.61 -11.67 5.97
CA MET A 81 3.65 -12.05 4.55
C MET A 81 2.29 -11.83 3.86
N ALA A 82 1.18 -12.09 4.54
CA ALA A 82 -0.16 -11.81 4.02
C ALA A 82 -0.36 -10.32 3.73
N LEU A 83 0.17 -9.43 4.58
CA LEU A 83 0.16 -7.98 4.34
C LEU A 83 0.99 -7.61 3.09
N LEU A 84 2.18 -8.20 2.92
CA LEU A 84 3.01 -7.97 1.73
C LEU A 84 2.32 -8.43 0.44
N LEU A 85 1.73 -9.63 0.44
CA LEU A 85 0.98 -10.16 -0.70
C LEU A 85 -0.18 -9.22 -1.09
N ARG A 86 -0.86 -8.64 -0.09
CA ARG A 86 -1.92 -7.67 -0.31
C ARG A 86 -1.39 -6.35 -0.89
N LEU A 87 -0.20 -5.89 -0.50
CA LEU A 87 0.47 -4.75 -1.15
C LEU A 87 0.87 -5.05 -2.60
N ASP A 88 1.34 -6.26 -2.89
CA ASP A 88 1.77 -6.67 -4.23
C ASP A 88 0.62 -6.71 -5.24
N SER A 89 -0.60 -6.96 -4.75
CA SER A 89 -1.82 -6.86 -5.58
C SER A 89 -2.05 -5.47 -6.16
N VAL A 90 -1.45 -4.43 -5.57
CA VAL A 90 -1.58 -3.03 -6.01
C VAL A 90 -0.63 -2.77 -7.18
N GLN A 91 -0.92 -3.29 -8.36
CA GLN A 91 -0.08 -3.13 -9.57
C GLN A 91 -0.39 -1.85 -10.37
N GLY A 92 0.58 -1.34 -11.15
CA GLY A 92 0.34 -0.32 -12.20
C GLY A 92 -0.24 1.03 -11.69
N ALA A 93 0.32 1.57 -10.62
CA ALA A 93 -0.22 2.77 -9.96
C ALA A 93 0.51 4.08 -10.36
N HIS A 94 -0.17 5.22 -10.15
CA HIS A 94 0.41 6.58 -10.25
C HIS A 94 1.68 6.69 -9.40
N ALA A 95 2.58 7.64 -9.71
CA ALA A 95 3.85 7.79 -9.00
C ALA A 95 3.69 7.86 -7.48
N ASP A 96 2.77 8.69 -7.01
CA ASP A 96 2.51 8.89 -5.58
C ASP A 96 2.04 7.60 -4.88
N VAL A 97 1.17 6.82 -5.55
CA VAL A 97 0.69 5.53 -5.01
C VAL A 97 1.85 4.54 -4.90
N ARG A 98 2.78 4.54 -5.86
CA ARG A 98 3.97 3.68 -5.80
C ARG A 98 4.88 4.05 -4.63
N ASP A 99 5.06 5.34 -4.36
CA ASP A 99 5.93 5.81 -3.28
C ASP A 99 5.33 5.50 -1.91
N ILE A 100 4.02 5.69 -1.74
CA ILE A 100 3.32 5.28 -0.51
C ILE A 100 3.36 3.75 -0.35
N ARG A 101 3.14 2.98 -1.42
CA ARG A 101 3.27 1.52 -1.36
C ARG A 101 4.67 1.10 -0.91
N LYS A 102 5.73 1.69 -1.49
CA LYS A 102 7.13 1.44 -1.10
C LYS A 102 7.38 1.77 0.36
N LEU A 103 6.83 2.88 0.85
CA LEU A 103 6.92 3.26 2.27
C LEU A 103 6.34 2.13 3.12
N VAL A 104 5.06 1.76 2.91
CA VAL A 104 4.37 0.74 3.71
C VAL A 104 5.05 -0.64 3.60
N THR A 105 5.57 -1.00 2.42
CA THR A 105 6.39 -2.22 2.26
C THR A 105 7.59 -2.23 3.22
N LYS A 106 8.31 -1.11 3.35
CA LYS A 106 9.42 -1.01 4.30
C LYS A 106 8.95 -1.12 5.75
N GLU A 107 7.77 -0.58 6.09
CA GLU A 107 7.19 -0.71 7.44
C GLU A 107 6.90 -2.19 7.77
N VAL A 108 6.31 -2.93 6.82
CA VAL A 108 6.04 -4.37 7.00
C VAL A 108 7.33 -5.19 7.09
N ILE A 109 8.35 -4.87 6.28
CA ILE A 109 9.66 -5.52 6.36
C ILE A 109 10.31 -5.29 7.73
N ALA A 110 10.28 -4.07 8.25
CA ALA A 110 10.81 -3.78 9.59
C ALA A 110 10.07 -4.58 10.68
N PHE A 111 8.76 -4.81 10.52
CA PHE A 111 8.01 -5.69 11.42
C PHE A 111 8.46 -7.16 11.32
N GLN A 112 8.74 -7.65 10.11
CA GLN A 112 9.33 -9.00 9.92
C GLN A 112 10.70 -9.12 10.59
N GLU A 113 11.57 -8.12 10.42
CA GLU A 113 12.90 -8.11 11.06
C GLU A 113 12.79 -8.20 12.59
N ILE A 114 11.80 -7.52 13.20
CA ILE A 114 11.51 -7.64 14.62
C ILE A 114 11.14 -9.08 14.98
N ILE A 115 10.20 -9.69 14.25
CA ILE A 115 9.78 -11.08 14.47
C ILE A 115 10.98 -12.02 14.37
N ASP A 116 11.78 -11.92 13.31
CA ASP A 116 12.93 -12.79 13.07
C ASP A 116 14.02 -12.63 14.13
N SER A 117 14.20 -11.42 14.67
CA SER A 117 15.20 -11.15 15.72
C SER A 117 14.88 -11.85 17.04
N THR A 118 13.61 -12.14 17.32
CA THR A 118 13.20 -12.87 18.54
C THR A 118 13.70 -14.32 18.58
N SER A 119 14.12 -14.87 17.43
CA SER A 119 14.64 -16.25 17.33
C SER A 119 16.12 -16.38 17.69
N LYS A 120 16.84 -15.27 17.84
CA LYS A 120 18.31 -15.21 17.89
C LYS A 120 18.89 -14.92 19.29
N ASP A 121 18.15 -15.19 20.37
CA ASP A 121 18.55 -14.88 21.76
C ASP A 121 18.98 -13.42 21.99
N ALA A 122 18.49 -12.50 21.15
CA ALA A 122 18.78 -11.08 21.29
C ALA A 122 18.11 -10.52 22.56
N SER A 123 18.75 -9.54 23.19
CA SER A 123 18.25 -8.92 24.44
C SER A 123 16.80 -8.46 24.28
N SER A 124 15.89 -9.20 24.90
CA SER A 124 14.43 -9.07 24.80
C SER A 124 13.96 -7.62 25.06
N ASP A 125 14.66 -6.89 25.92
CA ASP A 125 14.36 -5.50 26.25
C ASP A 125 14.70 -4.51 25.14
N VAL A 126 15.73 -4.77 24.32
CA VAL A 126 16.09 -3.92 23.18
C VAL A 126 15.01 -4.01 22.10
N ILE A 127 14.55 -5.23 21.81
CA ILE A 127 13.49 -5.49 20.83
C ILE A 127 12.16 -4.90 21.32
N ARG A 128 11.83 -5.09 22.60
CA ARG A 128 10.61 -4.53 23.20
C ARG A 128 10.59 -3.00 23.18
N ARG A 129 11.74 -2.34 23.40
CA ARG A 129 11.88 -0.87 23.25
C ARG A 129 11.76 -0.43 21.79
N ALA A 130 12.38 -1.16 20.85
CA ALA A 130 12.24 -0.88 19.43
C ALA A 130 10.78 -0.99 18.98
N LEU A 131 10.08 -2.05 19.36
CA LEU A 131 8.66 -2.25 19.05
C LEU A 131 7.79 -1.10 19.58
N LYS A 132 7.98 -0.69 20.85
CA LYS A 132 7.26 0.43 21.47
C LYS A 132 7.59 1.77 20.83
N SER A 133 8.86 2.03 20.50
CA SER A 133 9.30 3.25 19.83
C SER A 133 8.72 3.36 18.43
N THR A 134 8.72 2.26 17.67
CA THR A 134 8.15 2.20 16.33
C THR A 134 6.63 2.40 16.39
N LEU A 135 5.93 1.76 17.34
CA LEU A 135 4.51 2.00 17.60
C LEU A 135 4.21 3.47 17.97
N ALA A 136 5.00 4.08 18.85
CA ALA A 136 4.83 5.47 19.25
C ALA A 136 5.01 6.44 18.07
N MET A 137 5.97 6.18 17.18
CA MET A 137 6.16 6.95 15.95
C MET A 137 4.96 6.83 14.98
N TYR A 138 4.26 5.70 15.00
CA TYR A 138 3.10 5.45 14.13
C TYR A 138 1.74 5.89 14.71
N LEU A 139 1.68 6.23 16.00
CA LEU A 139 0.46 6.63 16.72
C LEU A 139 0.39 8.14 17.03
N ALA A 140 1.47 8.89 16.81
CA ALA A 140 1.49 10.36 16.78
C ALA A 140 1.01 10.89 15.42
#